data_AF-A0A5D3KBE1-F1
#
_entry.id   AF-A0A5D3KBE1-F1
#
_cell.length_a   1.000
_cell.length_b   1.000
_cell.length_c   1.000
_cell.angle_alpha   90.00
_cell.angle_beta   90.00
_cell.angle_gamma   90.00
#
_symmetry.space_group_name_H-M   'P 1'
#
loop_
_entity.id
_entity.type
_entity.pdbx_description
1 polymer ?
#
loop_
_entity_poly.entity_id
_entity_poly.type
_entity_poly.pdbx_seq_one_letter_code
_entity_poly.pdbx_strand_id
1 'polypeptide(L)' 'MSKTSARFNLADISRATKAAKAEGAAAVEVLPDGTIRIVISEPQYGEKPEPTEPKHRDFKL' A
#
# COMPACT_ATOMS: atom_id res chain seq x y z
N MET A 1 -26.08 -2.55 -18.79
CA MET A 1 -25.01 -1.54 -18.78
C MET A 1 -23.67 -2.27 -18.78
N SER A 2 -22.84 -2.11 -19.82
CA SER A 2 -21.50 -2.72 -19.80
C SER A 2 -20.68 -2.02 -18.73
N LYS A 3 -20.09 -2.78 -17.80
CA LYS A 3 -19.13 -2.25 -16.84
C LYS A 3 -17.78 -2.25 -17.53
N THR A 4 -17.35 -1.10 -18.05
CA THR A 4 -15.96 -0.92 -18.45
C THR A 4 -15.12 -1.06 -17.19
N SER A 5 -14.19 -2.02 -17.17
CA SER A 5 -13.30 -2.20 -16.03
C SER A 5 -12.53 -0.91 -15.76
N ALA A 6 -12.43 -0.54 -14.48
CA ALA A 6 -11.59 0.57 -14.08
C ALA A 6 -10.12 0.29 -14.44
N ARG A 7 -9.42 1.34 -14.89
CA ARG A 7 -7.99 1.29 -15.22
C ARG A 7 -7.24 2.19 -14.26
N PHE A 8 -6.25 1.63 -13.59
CA PHE A 8 -5.33 2.35 -12.72
C PHE A 8 -3.94 2.30 -13.32
N ASN A 9 -3.22 3.41 -13.24
CA ASN A 9 -1.81 3.47 -13.62
C ASN A 9 -0.90 3.62 -12.39
N LEU A 10 0.41 3.54 -12.61
CA LEU A 10 1.40 3.65 -11.52
C LEU A 10 1.38 5.01 -10.82
N ALA A 11 1.02 6.10 -11.52
CA ALA A 11 0.92 7.43 -10.93
C ALA A 11 -0.28 7.54 -9.97
N ASP A 12 -1.41 6.92 -10.31
CA ASP A 12 -2.61 6.88 -9.47
C ASP A 12 -2.31 6.15 -8.17
N ILE A 13 -1.66 4.97 -8.28
CA ILE A 13 -1.23 4.18 -7.13
C ILE A 13 -0.24 4.98 -6.27
N SER A 14 0.79 5.59 -6.89
CA SER A 14 1.78 6.38 -6.16
C SER A 14 1.15 7.54 -5.38
N ARG A 15 0.18 8.23 -5.97
CA ARG A 15 -0.55 9.32 -5.32
C ARG A 15 -1.37 8.81 -4.14
N ALA A 16 -2.13 7.74 -4.33
CA ALA A 16 -2.96 7.13 -3.30
C ALA A 16 -2.11 6.66 -2.10
N THR A 17 -1.02 5.95 -2.34
CA THR A 17 -0.13 5.46 -1.28
C THR A 17 0.55 6.61 -0.52
N LYS A 18 0.94 7.69 -1.20
CA LYS A 18 1.51 8.88 -0.53
C LYS A 18 0.51 9.57 0.38
N ALA A 19 -0.71 9.77 -0.10
CA ALA A 19 -1.79 10.36 0.71
C ALA A 19 -2.12 9.46 1.91
N ALA A 20 -2.29 8.15 1.67
CA ALA A 20 -2.54 7.16 2.72
C ALA A 20 -1.45 7.17 3.79
N LYS A 21 -0.17 7.25 3.40
CA LYS A 21 0.95 7.35 4.34
C LYS A 21 0.93 8.63 5.17
N ALA A 22 0.58 9.77 4.56
CA ALA A 22 0.52 11.05 5.27
C ALA A 22 -0.58 11.04 6.35
N GLU A 23 -1.68 10.36 6.09
CA GLU A 23 -2.84 10.23 6.99
C GLU A 23 -2.73 9.04 7.96
N GLY A 24 -1.60 8.30 7.95
CA GLY A 24 -1.40 7.16 8.86
C GLY A 24 -2.29 5.94 8.56
N ALA A 25 -2.70 5.75 7.31
CA ALA A 25 -3.56 4.64 6.92
C ALA A 25 -2.85 3.27 7.03
N ALA A 26 -3.59 2.24 7.45
CA ALA A 26 -3.12 0.86 7.46
C ALA A 26 -3.10 0.23 6.07
N ALA A 27 -4.11 0.55 5.25
CA ALA A 27 -4.27 -0.09 3.95
C ALA A 27 -4.84 0.86 2.90
N VAL A 28 -4.56 0.52 1.64
CA VAL A 28 -5.19 1.13 0.46
C VAL A 28 -5.86 0.00 -0.32
N GLU A 29 -7.17 0.12 -0.53
CA GLU A 29 -7.95 -0.86 -1.28
C GLU A 29 -8.35 -0.28 -2.63
N VAL A 30 -8.23 -1.10 -3.68
CA VAL A 30 -8.64 -0.74 -5.04
C VAL A 30 -9.85 -1.58 -5.41
N LEU A 31 -10.98 -0.93 -5.68
CA LEU A 31 -12.21 -1.60 -6.03
C LEU A 31 -12.37 -1.78 -7.54
N PRO A 32 -13.07 -2.84 -7.98
CA PRO A 32 -13.36 -3.07 -9.41
C PRO A 32 -14.22 -1.98 -10.06
N ASP A 33 -14.87 -1.13 -9.26
CA ASP A 33 -15.71 -0.02 -9.71
C ASP A 33 -14.93 1.28 -10.01
N GLY A 34 -13.62 1.31 -9.73
CA GLY A 34 -12.77 2.49 -9.94
C GLY A 34 -12.46 3.28 -8.68
N THR A 35 -13.02 2.90 -7.54
CA THR A 35 -12.80 3.60 -6.27
C THR A 35 -11.52 3.13 -5.61
N ILE A 36 -10.73 4.08 -5.10
CA ILE A 36 -9.62 3.81 -4.19
C ILE A 36 -10.07 4.19 -2.77
N ARG A 37 -10.06 3.23 -1.84
CA ARG A 37 -10.35 3.47 -0.42
C ARG A 37 -9.06 3.54 0.38
N ILE A 38 -8.94 4.54 1.23
CA ILE A 38 -7.86 4.66 2.21
C ILE A 38 -8.44 4.20 3.55
N VAL A 39 -7.91 3.10 4.08
CA VAL A 39 -8.34 2.54 5.36
C VAL A 39 -7.47 3.15 6.44
N ILE A 40 -8.01 4.18 7.08
CA ILE A 40 -7.41 4.80 8.26
C ILE A 40 -7.80 3.92 9.45
N SER A 41 -6.90 3.03 9.86
CA SER A 41 -6.98 2.43 11.19
C SER A 41 -6.56 3.50 12.19
N GLU A 42 -7.27 3.61 13.31
CA GLU A 42 -6.73 4.27 14.49
C GLU A 42 -5.31 3.72 14.76
N PRO A 43 -4.38 4.55 15.27
CA PRO A 43 -3.00 4.13 15.47
C PRO A 43 -2.99 2.88 16.36
N GLN A 44 -2.77 1.71 15.76
CA GLN A 44 -2.35 0.52 16.49
C GLN A 44 -0.94 0.82 16.95
N TYR A 45 -0.85 1.35 18.16
CA TYR A 45 0.39 1.50 18.90
C TYR A 45 1.06 0.12 18.99
N GLY A 46 1.96 -0.21 18.05
CA GLY A 46 2.63 -1.53 18.09
C GLY A 46 3.39 -1.98 16.86
N GLU A 47 2.84 -1.91 15.65
CA GLU A 47 3.49 -2.55 14.50
C GLU A 47 4.41 -1.60 13.74
N LYS A 48 5.60 -1.35 14.30
CA LYS A 48 6.76 -1.13 13.44
C LYS A 48 7.08 -2.47 12.78
N PRO A 49 7.18 -2.57 11.44
CA PRO A 49 7.84 -3.73 10.86
C PRO A 49 9.27 -3.71 11.40
N GLU A 50 9.65 -4.76 12.13
CA GLU A 50 11.06 -4.96 12.47
C GLU A 50 11.86 -4.88 11.17
N PRO A 51 12.94 -4.08 11.12
CA PRO A 51 13.84 -4.10 9.98
C PRO A 51 14.42 -5.52 9.93
N THR A 52 13.91 -6.37 9.04
CA THR A 52 14.61 -7.59 8.66
C THR A 52 15.88 -7.15 7.95
N GLU A 53 16.97 -7.04 8.70
CA GLU A 53 18.31 -6.88 8.13
C GLU A 53 18.48 -7.95 7.04
N PRO A 54 18.91 -7.58 5.82
CA PRO A 54 19.19 -8.57 4.80
C PRO A 54 20.32 -9.45 5.33
N LYS A 55 20.02 -10.73 5.61
CA LYS A 55 21.04 -11.71 5.97
C LYS A 55 22.04 -11.77 4.82
N HIS A 56 23.19 -11.14 5.04
CA HIS A 56 24.34 -11.18 4.15
C HIS A 56 24.68 -12.66 3.94
N ARG A 57 24.38 -13.19 2.75
CA ARG A 57 24.80 -14.54 2.36
C ARG A 57 26.28 -14.44 2.04
N ASP A 58 27.12 -14.81 2.98
CA ASP A 58 28.53 -15.02 2.74
C ASP A 58 28.69 -16.25 1.82
N PHE A 59 28.77 -16.00 0.51
CA PHE A 59 29.20 -17.01 -0.44
C PHE A 59 30.71 -17.19 -0.30
N LYS A 60 31.11 -18.27 0.37
CA LYS A 60 32.51 -18.69 0.45
C LYS A 60 32.80 -19.60 -0.77
N LEU A 61 33.66 -19.13 -1.67
CA LEU A 61 34.29 -19.90 -2.75
C LEU A 61 35.48 -20.70 -2.21
#